data_AF-A0A2S4YJA8-F1
#
_entry.id   AF-A0A2S4YJA8-F1
#
_cell.length_a   1.000
_cell.length_b   1.000
_cell.length_c   1.000
_cell.angle_alpha   90.00
_cell.angle_beta   90.00
_cell.angle_gamma   90.00
#
_symmetry.space_group_name_H-M   'P 1'
#
loop_
_entity.id
_entity.type
_entity.pdbx_description
1 polymer ?
#
loop_
_entity_poly.entity_id
_entity_poly.type
_entity_poly.pdbx_seq_one_letter_code
_entity_poly.pdbx_strand_id
1 'polypeptide(L)'
;MNEVRASLKALVKTLPYSVEPVKAWERPDGYWLATSRSYPDSPGWSEQEKKEVAALREKERDLTAVILTHAFWGEVDAPERADARSQLKHALEREDGEGQEAA
;
A
#
# COMPACT_ATOMS: atom_id res chain seq x y z
N MET A 1 0.90 -0.83 -12.69
CA MET A 1 1.35 -0.78 -11.27
C MET A 1 0.26 -0.22 -10.37
N ASN A 2 -0.37 0.92 -10.70
CA ASN A 2 -1.41 1.52 -9.87
C ASN A 2 -2.65 0.65 -9.67
N GLU A 3 -3.12 -0.03 -10.72
CA GLU A 3 -4.24 -0.98 -10.59
C GLU A 3 -3.93 -2.11 -9.60
N VAL A 4 -2.75 -2.73 -9.69
CA VAL A 4 -2.32 -3.80 -8.76
C VAL A 4 -2.26 -3.28 -7.33
N ARG A 5 -1.76 -2.06 -7.12
CA ARG A 5 -1.75 -1.38 -5.81
C ARG A 5 -3.15 -1.07 -5.30
N ALA A 6 -4.05 -0.60 -6.17
CA ALA A 6 -5.43 -0.32 -5.84
C ALA A 6 -6.17 -1.59 -5.43
N SER A 7 -6.00 -2.69 -6.18
CA SER A 7 -6.56 -4.01 -5.86
C SER A 7 -6.00 -4.56 -4.56
N LEU A 8 -4.68 -4.47 -4.33
CA LEU A 8 -4.06 -4.87 -3.07
C LEU A 8 -4.59 -4.06 -1.89
N LYS A 9 -4.72 -2.74 -2.05
CA LYS A 9 -5.27 -1.84 -1.01
C LYS A 9 -6.73 -2.15 -0.72
N ALA A 10 -7.53 -2.41 -1.75
CA ALA A 10 -8.94 -2.79 -1.59
C ALA A 10 -9.07 -4.12 -0.83
N LEU A 11 -8.28 -5.14 -1.19
CA LEU A 11 -8.25 -6.44 -0.52
C LEU A 11 -7.80 -6.30 0.94
N VAL A 12 -6.67 -5.64 1.21
CA VAL A 12 -6.17 -5.50 2.59
C VAL A 12 -7.14 -4.74 3.49
N LYS A 13 -7.94 -3.81 2.93
CA LYS A 13 -8.97 -3.07 3.68
C LYS A 13 -10.13 -3.97 4.14
N THR A 14 -10.41 -5.07 3.45
CA THR A 14 -11.47 -6.00 3.86
C THR A 14 -10.98 -7.05 4.85
N LEU A 15 -9.66 -7.26 4.94
CA LEU A 15 -9.07 -8.29 5.79
C LEU A 15 -9.00 -7.87 7.26
N PRO A 16 -8.96 -8.84 8.19
CA PRO A 16 -8.65 -8.59 9.59
C PRO A 16 -7.31 -7.86 9.76
N TYR A 17 -7.21 -7.08 10.84
CA TYR A 17 -6.03 -6.23 11.09
C TYR A 17 -4.74 -7.00 11.34
N SER A 18 -4.81 -8.31 11.63
CA SER A 18 -3.65 -9.18 11.77
C SER A 18 -3.72 -10.36 10.82
N VAL A 19 -2.55 -10.71 10.26
CA VAL A 19 -2.35 -11.89 9.41
C VAL A 19 -2.45 -13.18 10.20
N GLU A 20 -1.89 -13.20 11.42
CA GLU A 20 -1.98 -14.33 12.32
C GLU A 20 -3.12 -14.13 13.32
N PRO A 21 -3.73 -15.22 13.82
CA PRO A 21 -4.72 -15.13 14.89
C PRO A 21 -4.10 -14.47 16.12
N VAL A 22 -4.65 -13.34 16.55
CA VAL A 22 -4.14 -12.61 17.73
C VAL A 22 -5.30 -12.16 18.60
N LYS A 23 -5.11 -12.32 19.91
CA LYS A 23 -6.00 -11.72 20.89
C LYS A 23 -5.89 -10.20 20.79
N ALA A 24 -7.02 -9.51 20.84
CA ALA A 24 -7.05 -8.07 20.90
C ALA A 24 -6.27 -7.56 22.10
N TRP A 25 -5.59 -6.44 21.91
CA TRP A 25 -4.90 -5.79 23.00
C TRP A 25 -5.91 -5.26 24.02
N GLU A 26 -5.76 -5.72 25.26
CA GLU A 26 -6.53 -5.24 26.40
C GLU A 26 -5.73 -4.14 27.10
N ARG A 27 -6.39 -3.00 27.34
CA ARG A 27 -5.74 -1.87 28.00
C ARG A 27 -5.50 -2.18 29.49
N PRO A 28 -4.30 -1.94 30.02
CA PRO A 28 -4.04 -2.06 31.45
C PRO A 28 -4.82 -1.05 32.31
N ASP A 29 -5.02 -1.41 33.57
CA ASP A 29 -5.62 -0.54 34.59
C ASP A 29 -4.76 0.72 34.86
N GLY A 30 -5.41 1.86 35.14
CA GLY A 30 -4.74 3.13 35.49
C GLY A 30 -4.53 4.12 34.33
N TYR A 31 -5.00 3.81 33.12
CA TYR A 31 -4.96 4.75 31.99
C TYR A 31 -6.00 5.89 32.11
N TRP A 32 -5.69 7.04 31.52
CA TRP A 32 -6.38 8.33 31.71
C TRP A 32 -7.80 8.44 31.13
N LEU A 33 -8.20 7.58 30.18
CA LEU A 33 -9.55 7.55 29.61
C LEU A 33 -10.39 6.46 30.28
N ALA A 34 -11.64 6.73 30.69
CA ALA A 34 -12.47 5.68 31.33
C ALA A 34 -12.92 4.58 30.35
N THR A 35 -13.05 4.90 29.05
CA THR A 35 -13.56 3.96 28.04
C THR A 35 -12.43 3.51 27.11
N SER A 36 -12.10 2.22 27.12
CA SER A 36 -11.20 1.62 26.12
C SER A 36 -11.98 1.28 24.85
N ARG A 37 -11.44 1.59 23.68
CA ARG A 37 -11.92 0.99 22.42
C ARG A 37 -11.51 -0.48 22.45
N SER A 38 -12.45 -1.38 22.69
CA SER A 38 -12.20 -2.81 22.56
C SER A 38 -12.19 -3.15 21.07
N TYR A 39 -11.03 -3.51 20.54
CA TYR A 39 -10.99 -4.23 19.27
C TYR A 39 -11.38 -5.69 19.52
N PRO A 40 -12.08 -6.35 18.59
CA PRO A 40 -12.28 -7.79 18.66
C PRO A 40 -10.96 -8.52 18.36
N ASP A 41 -10.86 -9.76 18.82
CA ASP A 41 -9.75 -10.66 18.46
C ASP A 41 -9.68 -10.78 16.94
N SER A 42 -8.46 -10.74 16.38
CA SER A 42 -8.28 -10.99 14.95
C SER A 42 -8.24 -12.49 14.73
N PRO A 43 -9.12 -13.06 13.88
CA PRO A 43 -9.05 -14.47 13.52
C PRO A 43 -7.84 -14.82 12.65
N GLY A 44 -7.07 -13.83 12.19
CA GLY A 44 -6.01 -14.02 11.20
C GLY A 44 -6.57 -14.06 9.79
N TRP A 45 -5.67 -14.16 8.81
CA TRP A 45 -6.02 -14.36 7.41
C TRP A 45 -6.11 -15.85 7.12
N SER A 46 -7.07 -16.24 6.29
CA SER A 46 -7.11 -17.58 5.71
C SER A 46 -5.93 -17.79 4.75
N GLU A 47 -5.58 -19.06 4.50
CA GLU A 47 -4.52 -19.41 3.55
C GLU A 47 -4.78 -18.88 2.14
N GLN A 48 -6.05 -18.81 1.73
CA GLN A 48 -6.44 -18.26 0.44
C GLN A 48 -6.19 -16.74 0.37
N GLU A 49 -6.55 -16.01 1.42
CA GLU A 49 -6.30 -14.56 1.51
C GLU A 49 -4.80 -14.25 1.57
N LYS A 50 -4.03 -15.03 2.35
CA LYS A 50 -2.56 -14.94 2.37
C LYS A 50 -1.97 -15.14 0.98
N LYS A 51 -2.45 -16.15 0.24
CA LYS A 51 -1.99 -16.46 -1.12
C LYS A 51 -2.35 -15.37 -2.12
N GLU A 52 -3.56 -14.81 -2.04
CA GLU A 52 -3.99 -13.72 -2.92
C GLU A 52 -3.20 -12.44 -2.69
N VAL A 53 -2.99 -12.06 -1.42
CA VAL A 53 -2.13 -10.92 -1.07
C VAL A 53 -0.69 -11.16 -1.52
N ALA A 54 -0.15 -12.36 -1.34
CA ALA A 54 1.20 -12.70 -1.79
C ALA A 54 1.34 -12.59 -3.32
N ALA A 55 0.37 -13.10 -4.08
CA ALA A 55 0.36 -13.02 -5.54
C ALA A 55 0.29 -11.56 -6.05
N LEU A 56 -0.52 -10.71 -5.40
CA LEU A 56 -0.58 -9.28 -5.74
C LEU A 56 0.72 -8.56 -5.40
N ARG A 57 1.33 -8.86 -4.26
CA ARG A 57 2.65 -8.29 -3.87
C ARG A 57 3.78 -8.77 -4.77
N GLU A 58 3.74 -9.99 -5.26
CA GLU A 58 4.69 -10.50 -6.26
C GLU A 58 4.56 -9.72 -7.56
N LYS A 59 3.34 -9.59 -8.10
CA LYS A 59 3.09 -8.77 -9.30
C LYS A 59 3.53 -7.32 -9.12
N GLU A 60 3.32 -6.72 -7.96
CA GLU A 60 3.79 -5.37 -7.67
C GLU A 60 5.33 -5.29 -7.73
N ARG A 61 6.04 -6.27 -7.14
CA ARG A 61 7.50 -6.33 -7.18
C ARG A 61 8.03 -6.50 -8.60
N ASP A 62 7.41 -7.36 -9.39
CA ASP A 62 7.82 -7.59 -10.79
C ASP A 62 7.67 -6.32 -11.63
N LEU A 63 6.52 -5.65 -11.52
CA LEU A 63 6.29 -4.37 -12.21
C LEU A 63 7.27 -3.28 -11.75
N THR A 64 7.58 -3.25 -10.45
CA THR A 64 8.56 -2.31 -9.90
C THR A 64 9.96 -2.59 -10.47
N ALA A 65 10.37 -3.86 -10.56
CA ALA A 65 11.64 -4.24 -11.13
C ALA A 65 11.75 -3.78 -12.60
N VAL A 66 10.72 -4.04 -13.42
CA VAL A 66 10.65 -3.59 -14.81
C VAL A 66 10.83 -2.07 -14.93
N ILE A 67 10.16 -1.29 -14.09
CA ILE A 67 10.28 0.18 -14.09
C ILE A 67 11.69 0.62 -13.68
N LEU A 68 12.25 0.04 -12.62
CA LEU A 68 13.55 0.46 -12.08
C LEU A 68 14.72 0.11 -12.99
N THR A 69 14.63 -1.01 -13.71
CA THR A 69 15.67 -1.50 -14.62
C THR A 69 15.43 -1.12 -16.08
N HIS A 70 14.45 -0.26 -16.36
CA HIS A 70 14.11 0.14 -17.72
C HIS A 70 15.27 0.89 -18.40
N ALA A 71 15.54 0.58 -19.67
CA ALA A 71 16.64 1.17 -20.45
C ALA A 71 16.56 2.71 -20.56
N PHE A 72 15.34 3.27 -20.51
CA PHE A 72 15.09 4.71 -20.47
C PHE A 72 15.92 5.45 -19.39
N TRP A 73 16.18 4.81 -18.24
CA TRP A 73 17.00 5.46 -17.20
C TRP A 73 18.47 5.65 -17.60
N GLY A 74 18.94 4.96 -18.64
CA GLY A 74 20.25 5.20 -19.24
C GLY A 74 20.32 6.48 -20.06
N GLU A 75 19.19 6.96 -20.59
CA GLU A 75 19.07 8.19 -21.39
C GLU A 75 18.94 9.44 -20.50
N VAL A 76 18.49 9.27 -19.25
CA VAL A 76 18.41 10.37 -18.27
C VAL A 76 19.78 10.62 -17.65
N ASP A 77 20.17 11.89 -17.56
CA ASP A 77 21.42 12.30 -16.93
C ASP A 77 21.49 11.81 -15.48
N ALA A 78 22.64 11.25 -15.10
CA ALA A 78 22.86 10.68 -13.77
C ALA A 78 22.43 11.60 -12.60
N PRO A 79 22.73 12.91 -12.60
CA PRO A 79 22.26 13.80 -11.53
C PRO A 79 20.73 14.01 -11.51
N GLU A 80 20.05 13.89 -12.65
CA GLU A 80 18.62 14.16 -12.80
C GLU A 80 17.74 12.92 -12.54
N ARG A 81 18.30 11.71 -12.63
CA ARG A 81 17.55 10.44 -12.47
C ARG A 81 16.72 10.36 -11.19
N ALA A 82 17.24 10.86 -10.08
CA ALA A 82 16.53 10.83 -8.81
C ALA A 82 15.26 11.70 -8.85
N ASP A 83 15.37 12.91 -9.41
CA ASP A 83 14.25 13.83 -9.56
C ASP A 83 13.22 13.28 -10.57
N ALA A 84 13.68 12.80 -11.73
CA ALA A 84 12.82 12.19 -12.75
C ALA A 84 12.02 10.98 -12.20
N ARG A 85 12.62 10.14 -11.34
CA ARG A 85 11.90 9.06 -10.63
C ARG A 85 10.86 9.59 -9.64
N SER A 86 11.17 10.68 -8.94
CA SER A 86 10.22 11.34 -8.05
C SER A 86 9.02 11.88 -8.81
N GLN A 87 9.27 12.55 -9.95
CA GLN A 87 8.20 13.05 -10.82
C GLN A 87 7.33 11.92 -11.37
N LEU A 88 7.92 10.79 -11.79
CA LEU A 88 7.17 9.62 -12.27
C LEU A 88 6.19 9.08 -11.22
N LYS A 89 6.58 9.05 -9.94
CA LYS A 89 5.72 8.62 -8.84
C LYS A 89 4.47 9.51 -8.69
N HIS A 90 4.62 10.80 -8.95
CA HIS A 90 3.56 11.81 -8.82
C HIS A 90 2.82 12.10 -10.14
N ALA A 91 3.24 11.51 -11.27
CA ALA A 91 2.72 11.84 -12.59
C ALA A 91 1.19 11.66 -12.68
N LEU A 92 0.65 10.59 -12.10
CA LEU A 92 -0.80 10.33 -12.09
C LEU A 92 -1.57 11.12 -11.02
N GLU A 93 -0.92 11.54 -9.94
CA GLU A 93 -1.56 12.42 -8.94
C GLU A 93 -1.81 13.82 -9.53
N ARG A 94 -1.01 14.25 -10.51
CA ARG A 94 -1.22 15.49 -11.25
C ARG A 94 -2.39 15.38 -12.23
N GLU A 95 -2.56 14.24 -12.90
CA GLU A 95 -3.68 14.01 -13.83
C GLU A 95 -5.05 14.01 -13.12
N ASP A 96 -5.13 13.51 -11.88
CA ASP A 96 -6.35 13.55 -11.07
C ASP A 96 -6.69 14.95 -10.50
N GLY A 97 -5.72 15.88 -10.48
CA GLY A 97 -5.84 17.22 -9.91
C GLY A 97 -6.07 18.36 -10.90
N GLU A 98 -5.79 18.15 -12.20
CA GLU A 98 -5.95 19.18 -13.25
C GLU A 98 -7.40 19.29 -13.79
N GLY A 99 -8.36 18.60 -13.18
CA GLY A 99 -9.80 18.68 -13.48
C GLY A 99 -10.63 19.53 -12.51
N GLN A 100 -10.03 20.14 -11.49
CA GLN A 100 -10.71 20.96 -10.48
C GLN A 100 -10.23 22.42 -10.49
N GLU A 101 -10.13 23.04 -11.66
CA GLU A 101 -10.09 24.51 -11.75
C GLU A 101 -10.78 24.99 -13.03
N ALA A 102 -12.12 24.98 -13.04
CA ALA A 102 -12.95 25.82 -13.90
C ALA A 102 -14.45 25.67 -13.54
N ALA A 103 -14.94 26.52 -12.63
CA ALA A 103 -16.26 27.20 -12.67
C ALA A 103 -16.50 27.97 -11.37
#